data_AF-A0A960BP80-F1
#
_entry.id   AF-A0A960BP80-F1
#
_cell.length_a   1.000
_cell.length_b   1.000
_cell.length_c   1.000
_cell.angle_alpha   90.00
_cell.angle_beta   90.00
_cell.angle_gamma   90.00
#
_symmetry.space_group_name_H-M   'P 1'
#
loop_
_entity.id
_entity.type
_entity.pdbx_description
1 polymer ?
#
loop_
_entity_poly.entity_id
_entity_poly.type
_entity_poly.pdbx_seq_one_letter_code
_entity_poly.pdbx_strand_id
1 'polypeptide(L)'
;RCSVNCPTTITGKVLNPKYLILDIRDHLYARENEILAGEKDTFGWEVPKHEQTLIEDVKYDAIWDCTTCRACSEACPVMIEHVDKIVDLRRYLVQMEANFPTELGQTLKNLENKGNPWGLPAGDRVKWADGLDIPTLADAPDAEYVFWVGCAGAYDERQKRVSRALVQILREANVTFAILGSDEGCTGDPARRAGNEYLF
;
A
#
# COMPACT_ATOMS: atom_id res chain seq x y z
N ARG A 1 -16.43 -17.46 0.19
CA ARG A 1 -16.88 -16.06 0.11
C ARG A 1 -15.74 -15.15 -0.35
N CYS A 2 -14.61 -15.09 0.36
CA CYS A 2 -13.42 -14.32 -0.04
C CYS A 2 -13.00 -14.51 -1.51
N SER A 3 -12.83 -15.75 -1.99
CA SER A 3 -12.46 -16.05 -3.40
C SER A 3 -13.48 -15.57 -4.43
N VAL A 4 -14.78 -15.59 -4.09
CA VAL A 4 -15.88 -15.20 -5.01
C VAL A 4 -15.99 -13.68 -5.14
N ASN A 5 -15.50 -12.93 -4.15
CA ASN A 5 -15.49 -11.46 -4.16
C ASN A 5 -14.08 -10.90 -4.43
N CYS A 6 -13.09 -11.77 -4.72
CA CYS A 6 -11.73 -11.33 -5.00
C CYS A 6 -11.61 -11.02 -6.50
N PRO A 7 -11.37 -9.75 -6.89
CA PRO A 7 -11.37 -9.36 -8.30
C PRO A 7 -10.30 -10.10 -9.11
N THR A 8 -9.15 -10.41 -8.51
CA THR A 8 -8.08 -11.14 -9.19
C THR A 8 -8.36 -12.63 -9.34
N THR A 9 -8.96 -13.29 -8.34
CA THR A 9 -9.44 -14.67 -8.52
C THR A 9 -10.47 -14.77 -9.64
N ILE A 10 -11.38 -13.79 -9.75
CA ILE A 10 -12.40 -13.74 -10.81
C ILE A 10 -11.77 -13.59 -12.20
N THR A 11 -10.67 -12.86 -12.34
CA THR A 11 -9.94 -12.70 -13.61
C THR A 11 -8.97 -13.84 -13.93
N GLY A 12 -8.97 -14.93 -13.16
CA GLY A 12 -8.13 -16.10 -13.41
C GLY A 12 -6.64 -15.91 -13.06
N LYS A 13 -6.31 -14.91 -12.23
CA LYS A 13 -4.98 -14.72 -11.67
C LYS A 13 -4.64 -15.76 -10.60
N VAL A 14 -3.36 -15.86 -10.19
CA VAL A 14 -2.85 -16.90 -9.29
C VAL A 14 -3.45 -16.77 -7.89
N LEU A 15 -3.64 -15.53 -7.40
CA LEU A 15 -4.22 -15.29 -6.08
C LEU A 15 -5.64 -15.86 -5.93
N ASN A 16 -5.77 -16.80 -5.00
CA ASN A 16 -7.04 -17.19 -4.39
C ASN A 16 -6.93 -17.00 -2.86
N PRO A 17 -7.63 -16.00 -2.26
CA PRO A 17 -7.49 -15.70 -0.84
C PRO A 17 -7.80 -16.88 0.10
N LYS A 18 -8.69 -17.80 -0.28
CA LYS A 18 -8.95 -19.00 0.53
C LYS A 18 -7.71 -19.89 0.57
N TYR A 19 -7.10 -20.16 -0.58
CA TYR A 19 -5.94 -21.05 -0.64
C TYR A 19 -4.75 -20.40 0.05
N LEU A 20 -4.45 -19.12 -0.20
CA LEU A 20 -3.40 -18.38 0.51
C LEU A 20 -3.40 -18.62 2.04
N ILE A 21 -4.57 -18.56 2.69
CA ILE A 21 -4.69 -18.78 4.15
C ILE A 21 -4.50 -20.25 4.54
N LEU A 22 -4.94 -21.18 3.69
CA LEU A 22 -4.70 -22.62 3.89
C LEU A 22 -3.23 -22.96 3.66
N ASP A 23 -2.59 -22.40 2.64
CA ASP A 23 -1.17 -22.60 2.31
C ASP A 23 -0.28 -22.07 3.46
N ILE A 24 -0.58 -20.89 4.02
CA ILE A 24 0.10 -20.37 5.24
C ILE A 24 -0.09 -21.30 6.44
N ARG A 25 -1.30 -21.83 6.64
CA ARG A 25 -1.63 -22.77 7.73
C ARG A 25 -0.91 -24.11 7.54
N ASP A 26 -0.86 -24.60 6.32
CA ASP A 26 -0.31 -25.93 5.99
C ASP A 26 1.22 -25.89 6.00
N HIS A 27 1.85 -24.77 5.62
CA HIS A 27 3.27 -24.49 5.90
C HIS A 27 3.57 -24.52 7.42
N LEU A 28 2.70 -23.91 8.24
CA LEU A 28 2.86 -23.94 9.70
C LEU A 28 2.73 -25.35 10.28
N TYR A 29 1.75 -26.14 9.82
CA TYR A 29 1.54 -27.51 10.28
C TYR A 29 2.60 -28.50 9.78
N ALA A 30 3.12 -28.33 8.55
CA ALA A 30 4.26 -29.11 8.06
C ALA A 30 5.49 -28.95 8.96
N ARG A 31 5.58 -27.81 9.66
CA ARG A 31 6.66 -27.44 10.59
C ARG A 31 6.25 -27.56 12.06
N GLU A 32 5.10 -28.17 12.38
CA GLU A 32 4.62 -28.28 13.76
C GLU A 32 5.63 -29.01 14.66
N ASN A 33 6.13 -30.18 14.23
CA ASN A 33 7.13 -30.93 14.98
C ASN A 33 8.47 -30.18 15.09
N GLU A 34 8.88 -29.48 14.04
CA GLU A 34 10.10 -28.65 14.01
C GLU A 34 10.04 -27.54 15.07
N ILE A 35 8.93 -26.80 15.10
CA ILE A 35 8.69 -25.66 16.00
C ILE A 35 8.50 -26.15 17.45
N LEU A 36 7.78 -27.25 17.66
CA LEU A 36 7.53 -27.83 18.99
C LEU A 36 8.74 -28.56 19.58
N ALA A 37 9.66 -29.07 18.75
CA ALA A 37 10.89 -29.71 19.22
C ALA A 37 11.83 -28.75 19.96
N GLY A 38 11.60 -27.44 19.86
CA GLY A 38 12.55 -26.47 20.37
C GLY A 38 13.85 -26.52 19.58
N GLU A 39 13.76 -26.78 18.27
CA GLU A 39 14.65 -26.23 17.26
C GLU A 39 13.96 -24.94 16.70
N LYS A 40 14.70 -23.85 16.51
CA LYS A 40 14.76 -22.77 17.51
C LYS A 40 15.23 -21.47 16.73
N ASP A 41 14.80 -20.22 17.01
CA ASP A 41 15.07 -18.97 16.23
C ASP A 41 16.16 -17.91 16.67
N THR A 42 16.14 -16.70 16.08
CA THR A 42 17.12 -15.61 16.28
C THR A 42 17.30 -15.08 17.72
N PHE A 43 16.52 -15.50 18.70
CA PHE A 43 16.69 -15.09 20.11
C PHE A 43 17.60 -16.03 20.95
N GLY A 44 18.42 -16.86 20.30
CA GLY A 44 19.30 -17.85 20.96
C GLY A 44 18.80 -19.27 20.82
N TRP A 45 18.25 -19.54 19.65
CA TRP A 45 17.51 -20.72 19.31
C TRP A 45 18.04 -21.15 17.88
N GLU A 46 18.13 -22.45 17.55
CA GLU A 46 18.78 -23.00 16.33
C GLU A 46 17.79 -23.76 15.38
N VAL A 47 17.55 -23.30 14.13
CA VAL A 47 16.32 -23.58 13.33
C VAL A 47 16.35 -24.87 12.45
N PRO A 48 15.26 -25.67 12.34
CA PRO A 48 15.16 -26.74 11.34
C PRO A 48 14.97 -26.19 9.93
N LYS A 49 15.70 -26.79 8.98
CA LYS A 49 15.53 -26.47 7.55
C LYS A 49 14.34 -27.21 6.97
N HIS A 50 13.21 -26.52 6.88
CA HIS A 50 12.15 -26.93 5.97
C HIS A 50 12.60 -26.78 4.51
N GLU A 51 12.23 -27.70 3.63
CA GLU A 51 12.72 -27.74 2.25
C GLU A 51 12.14 -26.61 1.37
N GLN A 52 10.92 -26.17 1.69
CA GLN A 52 10.23 -25.07 1.00
C GLN A 52 10.06 -23.85 1.91
N THR A 53 10.18 -22.66 1.33
CA THR A 53 9.88 -21.40 2.02
C THR A 53 8.39 -21.09 1.98
N LEU A 54 7.90 -20.32 2.95
CA LEU A 54 6.51 -19.85 2.97
C LEU A 54 6.12 -19.10 1.68
N ILE A 55 7.07 -18.40 1.04
CA ILE A 55 6.86 -17.67 -0.22
C ILE A 55 6.59 -18.62 -1.39
N GLU A 56 7.21 -19.80 -1.40
CA GLU A 56 7.01 -20.81 -2.44
C GLU A 56 5.64 -21.49 -2.28
N ASP A 57 5.25 -21.84 -1.06
CA ASP A 57 3.96 -22.47 -0.76
C ASP A 57 2.77 -21.57 -1.11
N VAL A 58 2.82 -20.30 -0.67
CA VAL A 58 1.76 -19.31 -0.99
C VAL A 58 1.83 -18.77 -2.42
N LYS A 59 2.96 -19.01 -3.11
CA LYS A 59 3.36 -18.53 -4.44
C LYS A 59 3.59 -17.03 -4.53
N TYR A 60 4.77 -16.64 -5.01
CA TYR A 60 5.17 -15.26 -5.26
C TYR A 60 4.13 -14.43 -6.04
N ASP A 61 3.58 -14.98 -7.13
CA ASP A 61 2.59 -14.25 -7.94
C ASP A 61 1.30 -13.96 -7.18
N ALA A 62 0.86 -14.84 -6.28
CA ALA A 62 -0.35 -14.61 -5.47
C ALA A 62 -0.17 -13.42 -4.50
N ILE A 63 1.05 -13.22 -3.99
CA ILE A 63 1.42 -12.09 -3.13
C ILE A 63 1.27 -10.78 -3.92
N TRP A 64 1.75 -10.73 -5.16
CA TRP A 64 1.75 -9.51 -5.98
C TRP A 64 0.46 -9.25 -6.75
N ASP A 65 -0.33 -10.29 -7.03
CA ASP A 65 -1.68 -10.18 -7.58
C ASP A 65 -2.65 -9.39 -6.67
N CYS A 66 -2.40 -9.32 -5.37
CA CYS A 66 -3.30 -8.64 -4.44
C CYS A 66 -3.38 -7.13 -4.69
N THR A 67 -4.56 -6.63 -5.06
CA THR A 67 -4.82 -5.18 -5.19
C THR A 67 -5.05 -4.47 -3.84
N THR A 68 -4.96 -5.21 -2.73
CA THR A 68 -5.22 -4.77 -1.34
C THR A 68 -6.59 -4.10 -1.12
N CYS A 69 -7.58 -4.37 -1.98
CA CYS A 69 -8.92 -3.79 -1.93
C CYS A 69 -9.80 -4.26 -0.75
N ARG A 70 -9.31 -5.19 0.10
CA ARG A 70 -9.97 -5.75 1.29
C ARG A 70 -11.36 -6.40 1.08
N ALA A 71 -11.88 -6.50 -0.14
CA ALA A 71 -13.14 -7.19 -0.46
C ALA A 71 -13.19 -8.66 0.01
N CYS A 72 -12.04 -9.34 0.08
CA CYS A 72 -11.92 -10.69 0.64
C CYS A 72 -12.10 -10.75 2.16
N SER A 73 -11.62 -9.73 2.88
CA SER A 73 -11.78 -9.58 4.34
C SER A 73 -13.21 -9.19 4.69
N GLU A 74 -13.78 -8.20 3.98
CA GLU A 74 -15.18 -7.76 4.16
C GLU A 74 -16.18 -8.90 3.95
N ALA A 75 -15.96 -9.75 2.94
CA ALA A 75 -16.80 -10.91 2.66
C ALA A 75 -16.55 -12.10 3.62
N CYS A 76 -15.69 -11.98 4.63
CA CYS A 76 -15.30 -13.09 5.50
C CYS A 76 -16.21 -13.18 6.75
N PRO A 77 -16.97 -14.27 6.94
CA PRO A 77 -17.92 -14.41 8.06
C PRO A 77 -17.22 -14.62 9.42
N VAL A 78 -15.90 -14.78 9.43
CA VAL A 78 -15.05 -15.01 10.60
C VAL A 78 -13.84 -14.07 10.62
N MET A 79 -13.96 -12.91 9.94
CA MET A 79 -13.01 -11.79 10.02
C MET A 79 -11.52 -12.13 9.74
N ILE A 80 -11.24 -13.05 8.80
CA ILE A 80 -9.85 -13.37 8.44
C ILE A 80 -9.20 -12.20 7.70
N GLU A 81 -8.09 -11.71 8.26
CA GLU A 81 -7.26 -10.65 7.70
C GLU A 81 -6.32 -11.20 6.62
N HIS A 82 -6.86 -11.30 5.39
CA HIS A 82 -6.10 -11.83 4.26
C HIS A 82 -5.06 -10.82 3.74
N VAL A 83 -5.44 -9.55 3.65
CA VAL A 83 -4.61 -8.50 3.02
C VAL A 83 -3.37 -8.20 3.82
N ASP A 84 -3.47 -8.19 5.16
CA ASP A 84 -2.38 -7.74 6.01
C ASP A 84 -1.24 -8.77 6.03
N LYS A 85 -1.58 -10.07 6.03
CA LYS A 85 -0.61 -11.15 5.80
C LYS A 85 0.11 -11.04 4.45
N ILE A 86 -0.60 -10.61 3.39
CA ILE A 86 0.04 -10.36 2.08
C ILE A 86 1.00 -9.17 2.15
N VAL A 87 0.63 -8.10 2.85
CA VAL A 87 1.51 -6.93 3.05
C VAL A 87 2.72 -7.29 3.90
N ASP A 88 2.58 -8.15 4.91
CA ASP A 88 3.71 -8.65 5.70
C ASP A 88 4.68 -9.49 4.85
N LEU A 89 4.17 -10.37 3.98
CA LEU A 89 4.99 -11.14 3.04
C LEU A 89 5.69 -10.22 2.02
N ARG A 90 5.02 -9.17 1.54
CA ARG A 90 5.65 -8.12 0.72
C ARG A 90 6.72 -7.35 1.47
N ARG A 91 6.51 -7.04 2.75
CA ARG A 91 7.49 -6.36 3.60
C ARG A 91 8.77 -7.18 3.70
N TYR A 92 8.66 -8.48 3.99
CA TYR A 92 9.78 -9.41 3.95
C TYR A 92 10.50 -9.40 2.59
N LEU A 93 9.75 -9.63 1.51
CA LEU A 93 10.31 -9.68 0.17
C LEU A 93 11.05 -8.39 -0.24
N VAL A 94 10.49 -7.22 0.08
CA VAL A 94 11.10 -5.94 -0.30
C VAL A 94 12.25 -5.53 0.60
N GLN A 95 12.11 -5.67 1.93
CA GLN A 95 13.09 -5.15 2.88
C GLN A 95 14.24 -6.12 3.17
N MET A 96 14.00 -7.43 3.11
CA MET A 96 15.01 -8.46 3.40
C MET A 96 15.62 -9.05 2.13
N GLU A 97 14.78 -9.43 1.16
CA GLU A 97 15.22 -10.11 -0.07
C GLU A 97 15.50 -9.17 -1.26
N ALA A 98 15.13 -7.88 -1.14
CA ALA A 98 15.11 -6.92 -2.25
C ALA A 98 14.39 -7.44 -3.53
N ASN A 99 13.37 -8.29 -3.33
CA ASN A 99 12.67 -9.03 -4.37
C ASN A 99 11.25 -8.48 -4.57
N PHE A 100 10.97 -7.89 -5.74
CA PHE A 100 9.67 -7.30 -6.09
C PHE A 100 9.52 -7.15 -7.61
N PRO A 101 8.30 -7.01 -8.13
CA PRO A 101 8.03 -6.73 -9.54
C PRO A 101 8.85 -5.53 -10.04
N THR A 102 9.49 -5.67 -11.20
CA THR A 102 10.44 -4.68 -11.73
C THR A 102 9.80 -3.33 -12.00
N GLU A 103 8.50 -3.31 -12.30
CA GLU A 103 7.68 -2.12 -12.49
C GLU A 103 7.60 -1.26 -11.21
N LEU A 104 7.65 -1.88 -10.02
CA LEU A 104 7.64 -1.15 -8.76
C LEU A 104 8.98 -0.45 -8.47
N GLY A 105 10.09 -0.94 -9.01
CA GLY A 105 11.43 -0.39 -8.74
C GLY A 105 11.54 1.10 -9.12
N GLN A 106 11.01 1.48 -10.29
CA GLN A 106 11.00 2.88 -10.70
C GLN A 106 10.04 3.72 -9.84
N THR A 107 8.89 3.18 -9.44
CA THR A 107 7.93 3.86 -8.56
C THR A 107 8.51 4.14 -7.17
N LEU A 108 9.18 3.16 -6.56
CA LEU A 108 9.83 3.30 -5.25
C LEU A 108 10.98 4.33 -5.32
N LYS A 109 11.82 4.26 -6.36
CA LYS A 109 12.88 5.25 -6.60
C LYS A 109 12.34 6.66 -6.83
N ASN A 110 11.21 6.81 -7.52
CA ASN A 110 10.55 8.10 -7.72
C ASN A 110 10.02 8.67 -6.40
N LEU A 111 9.41 7.82 -5.55
CA LEU A 111 8.94 8.21 -4.23
C LEU A 111 10.08 8.71 -3.34
N GLU A 112 11.19 7.98 -3.28
CA GLU A 112 12.40 8.35 -2.54
C GLU A 112 13.00 9.68 -3.03
N ASN A 113 13.20 9.84 -4.34
CA ASN A 113 13.98 10.95 -4.90
C ASN A 113 13.15 12.21 -5.23
N LYS A 114 11.82 12.09 -5.31
CA LYS A 114 10.90 13.16 -5.76
C LYS A 114 9.63 13.29 -4.92
N GLY A 115 9.43 12.45 -3.90
CA GLY A 115 8.24 12.50 -3.06
C GLY A 115 6.92 12.22 -3.79
N ASN A 116 6.96 11.62 -4.99
CA ASN A 116 5.79 11.26 -5.78
C ASN A 116 6.10 10.07 -6.72
N PRO A 117 5.14 9.18 -7.02
CA PRO A 117 5.42 7.93 -7.76
C PRO A 117 5.72 8.14 -9.26
N TRP A 118 5.38 9.30 -9.83
CA TRP A 118 5.62 9.64 -11.25
C TRP A 118 7.00 10.25 -11.51
N GLY A 119 7.75 10.62 -10.47
CA GLY A 119 9.06 11.26 -10.61
C GLY A 119 8.99 12.72 -11.10
N LEU A 120 7.82 13.35 -11.03
CA LEU A 120 7.60 14.70 -11.51
C LEU A 120 8.24 15.75 -10.59
N PRO A 121 8.55 16.97 -11.09
CA PRO A 121 9.18 18.02 -10.29
C PRO A 121 8.33 18.47 -9.09
N ALA A 122 8.97 18.81 -7.97
CA ALA A 122 8.28 19.35 -6.79
C ALA A 122 7.53 20.67 -7.10
N GLY A 123 8.12 21.54 -7.94
CA GLY A 123 7.49 22.80 -8.37
C GLY A 123 6.21 22.62 -9.21
N ASP A 124 5.96 21.42 -9.74
CA ASP A 124 4.72 21.09 -10.45
C ASP A 124 3.57 20.77 -9.50
N ARG A 125 3.84 20.59 -8.19
CA ARG A 125 2.86 20.15 -7.20
C ARG A 125 1.65 21.08 -7.10
N VAL A 126 1.84 22.40 -7.20
CA VAL A 126 0.74 23.37 -7.02
C VAL A 126 -0.11 23.59 -8.28
N LYS A 127 0.35 23.13 -9.46
CA LYS A 127 -0.31 23.40 -10.75
C LYS A 127 -1.75 22.89 -10.87
N TRP A 128 -2.15 21.91 -10.05
CA TRP A 128 -3.56 21.45 -10.03
C TRP A 128 -4.52 22.54 -9.54
N ALA A 129 -4.03 23.52 -8.76
CA ALA A 129 -4.80 24.62 -8.18
C ALA A 129 -4.87 25.87 -9.08
N ASP A 130 -4.19 25.88 -10.24
CA ASP A 130 -4.13 27.03 -11.14
C ASP A 130 -5.53 27.56 -11.50
N GLY A 131 -5.77 28.85 -11.30
CA GLY A 131 -7.08 29.50 -11.52
C GLY A 131 -8.17 29.09 -10.53
N LEU A 132 -7.79 28.58 -9.34
CA LEU A 132 -8.71 28.41 -8.21
C LEU A 132 -8.46 29.39 -7.06
N ASP A 133 -7.35 30.11 -7.00
CA ASP A 133 -7.04 31.08 -5.94
C ASP A 133 -7.22 30.49 -4.53
N ILE A 134 -6.49 29.41 -4.23
CA ILE A 134 -6.53 28.69 -2.94
C ILE A 134 -5.38 29.21 -2.07
N PRO A 135 -5.63 29.69 -0.83
CA PRO A 135 -4.56 30.16 0.05
C PRO A 135 -3.66 29.01 0.49
N THR A 136 -2.37 29.28 0.69
CA THR A 136 -1.52 28.36 1.44
C THR A 136 -1.74 28.54 2.95
N LEU A 137 -1.35 27.55 3.76
CA LEU A 137 -1.43 27.65 5.22
C LEU A 137 -0.53 28.77 5.77
N ALA A 138 0.49 29.21 5.02
CA ALA A 138 1.30 30.37 5.38
C ALA A 138 0.55 31.70 5.15
N ASP A 139 -0.33 31.76 4.14
CA ASP A 139 -1.15 32.94 3.83
C ASP A 139 -2.40 33.03 4.73
N ALA A 140 -2.96 31.88 5.11
CA ALA A 140 -4.16 31.74 5.95
C ALA A 140 -3.88 30.80 7.15
N PRO A 141 -3.08 31.22 8.14
CA PRO A 141 -2.69 30.40 9.29
C PRO A 141 -3.84 30.12 10.28
N ASP A 142 -4.96 30.82 10.13
CA ASP A 142 -6.21 30.69 10.88
C ASP A 142 -7.27 29.82 10.15
N ALA A 143 -6.92 29.22 9.02
CA ALA A 143 -7.82 28.31 8.30
C ALA A 143 -8.19 27.08 9.16
N GLU A 144 -9.50 26.78 9.24
CA GLU A 144 -10.03 25.69 10.07
C GLU A 144 -9.52 24.31 9.61
N TYR A 145 -9.36 24.12 8.30
CA TYR A 145 -8.90 22.86 7.71
C TYR A 145 -7.68 23.03 6.79
N VAL A 146 -6.81 22.03 6.81
CA VAL A 146 -5.78 21.84 5.79
C VAL A 146 -6.24 20.78 4.81
N PHE A 147 -6.45 21.15 3.55
CA PHE A 147 -6.73 20.17 2.50
C PHE A 147 -5.41 19.54 2.04
N TRP A 148 -5.09 18.36 2.60
CA TRP A 148 -4.01 17.53 2.11
C TRP A 148 -4.40 16.91 0.76
N VAL A 149 -3.77 17.34 -0.31
CA VAL A 149 -4.14 16.99 -1.70
C VAL A 149 -3.57 15.63 -2.08
N GLY A 150 -2.34 15.38 -1.62
CA GLY A 150 -1.58 14.19 -1.88
C GLY A 150 -0.99 14.11 -3.29
N CYS A 151 -0.03 13.20 -3.43
CA CYS A 151 0.66 12.93 -4.68
C CYS A 151 -0.32 12.67 -5.83
N ALA A 152 -1.37 11.88 -5.63
CA ALA A 152 -2.33 11.60 -6.69
C ALA A 152 -3.14 12.84 -7.11
N GLY A 153 -3.76 13.55 -6.16
CA GLY A 153 -4.54 14.76 -6.45
C GLY A 153 -3.71 15.91 -7.03
N ALA A 154 -2.41 15.98 -6.71
CA ALA A 154 -1.50 17.00 -7.22
C ALA A 154 -0.93 16.68 -8.61
N TYR A 155 -0.71 15.41 -8.96
CA TYR A 155 0.04 15.02 -10.16
C TYR A 155 -0.75 14.23 -11.23
N ASP A 156 -1.70 13.37 -10.86
CA ASP A 156 -2.47 12.56 -11.82
C ASP A 156 -3.61 13.36 -12.48
N GLU A 157 -3.63 13.46 -13.80
CA GLU A 157 -4.59 14.28 -14.56
C GLU A 157 -6.08 13.92 -14.34
N ARG A 158 -6.38 12.70 -13.94
CA ARG A 158 -7.75 12.29 -13.59
C ARG A 158 -8.06 12.69 -12.15
N GLN A 159 -7.14 12.51 -11.21
CA GLN A 159 -7.34 12.87 -9.80
C GLN A 159 -7.31 14.39 -9.55
N LYS A 160 -6.54 15.16 -10.32
CA LYS A 160 -6.61 16.64 -10.31
C LYS A 160 -8.05 17.15 -10.44
N ARG A 161 -8.86 16.53 -11.30
CA ARG A 161 -10.28 16.88 -11.49
C ARG A 161 -11.09 16.66 -10.22
N VAL A 162 -10.80 15.61 -9.45
CA VAL A 162 -11.44 15.32 -8.17
C VAL A 162 -11.04 16.35 -7.12
N SER A 163 -9.75 16.70 -6.99
CA SER A 163 -9.28 17.74 -6.08
C SER A 163 -9.90 19.12 -6.38
N ARG A 164 -10.00 19.49 -7.67
CA ARG A 164 -10.66 20.75 -8.09
C ARG A 164 -12.16 20.74 -7.81
N ALA A 165 -12.84 19.60 -7.99
CA ALA A 165 -14.27 19.47 -7.65
C ALA A 165 -14.52 19.55 -6.13
N LEU A 166 -13.64 18.95 -5.31
CA LEU A 166 -13.72 19.07 -3.85
C LEU A 166 -13.58 20.52 -3.39
N VAL A 167 -12.64 21.28 -3.97
CA VAL A 167 -12.49 22.73 -3.71
C VAL A 167 -13.77 23.52 -4.00
N GLN A 168 -14.49 23.18 -5.07
CA GLN A 168 -15.78 23.82 -5.38
C GLN A 168 -16.84 23.49 -4.32
N ILE A 169 -16.92 22.22 -3.88
CA ILE A 169 -17.86 21.78 -2.84
C ILE A 169 -17.56 22.45 -1.50
N LEU A 170 -16.29 22.53 -1.09
CA LEU A 170 -15.89 23.18 0.16
C LEU A 170 -16.26 24.67 0.19
N ARG A 171 -16.14 25.36 -0.96
CA ARG A 171 -16.54 26.76 -1.10
C ARG A 171 -18.05 26.96 -1.01
N GLU A 172 -18.83 26.14 -1.71
CA GLU A 172 -20.30 26.19 -1.62
C GLU A 172 -20.79 25.87 -0.20
N ALA A 173 -20.10 24.96 0.50
CA ALA A 173 -20.34 24.65 1.90
C ALA A 173 -19.82 25.72 2.90
N ASN A 174 -19.21 26.81 2.42
CA ASN A 174 -18.59 27.88 3.23
C ASN A 174 -17.55 27.37 4.24
N VAL A 175 -16.81 26.31 3.89
CA VAL A 175 -15.72 25.76 4.71
C VAL A 175 -14.44 26.58 4.49
N THR A 176 -13.82 27.03 5.58
CA THR A 176 -12.53 27.72 5.55
C THR A 176 -11.39 26.70 5.49
N PHE A 177 -10.61 26.69 4.40
CA PHE A 177 -9.49 25.77 4.24
C PHE A 177 -8.30 26.41 3.52
N ALA A 178 -7.11 25.85 3.77
CA ALA A 178 -5.86 26.18 3.10
C ALA A 178 -5.14 24.91 2.61
N ILE A 179 -4.12 25.05 1.77
CA ILE A 179 -3.25 23.96 1.32
C ILE A 179 -1.82 24.10 1.84
N LEU A 180 -1.09 22.99 1.95
CA LEU A 180 0.34 23.00 2.30
C LEU A 180 1.27 23.42 1.14
N GLY A 181 0.71 23.65 -0.06
CA GLY A 181 1.48 24.11 -1.21
C GLY A 181 2.61 23.13 -1.59
N SER A 182 3.83 23.64 -1.67
CA SER A 182 5.04 22.86 -2.02
C SER A 182 5.60 22.02 -0.88
N ASP A 183 5.20 22.27 0.37
CA ASP A 183 5.72 21.56 1.56
C ASP A 183 5.05 20.18 1.76
N GLU A 184 4.05 19.86 0.94
CA GLU A 184 3.31 18.61 1.01
C GLU A 184 4.04 17.45 0.31
N GLY A 185 4.07 16.27 0.94
CA GLY A 185 4.61 15.01 0.39
C GLY A 185 3.55 14.05 -0.17
N CYS A 186 3.95 12.88 -0.64
CA CYS A 186 3.02 11.74 -0.82
C CYS A 186 2.71 11.10 0.54
N THR A 187 1.59 10.36 0.67
CA THR A 187 1.25 9.63 1.91
C THR A 187 2.17 8.44 2.20
N GLY A 188 2.98 8.03 1.23
CA GLY A 188 3.69 6.76 1.28
C GLY A 188 2.83 5.53 0.98
N ASP A 189 1.52 5.68 0.71
CA ASP A 189 0.60 4.57 0.43
C ASP A 189 1.16 3.54 -0.57
N PRO A 190 1.71 3.93 -1.74
CA PRO A 190 2.24 2.96 -2.69
C PRO A 190 3.50 2.23 -2.18
N ALA A 191 4.34 2.90 -1.37
CA ALA A 191 5.52 2.29 -0.77
C ALA A 191 5.13 1.30 0.33
N ARG A 192 4.30 1.72 1.29
CA ARG A 192 3.83 0.86 2.39
C ARG A 192 3.03 -0.35 1.88
N ARG A 193 2.15 -0.19 0.89
CA ARG A 193 1.40 -1.31 0.27
C ARG A 193 2.26 -2.22 -0.61
N ALA A 194 3.41 -1.74 -1.08
CA ALA A 194 4.43 -2.56 -1.70
C ALA A 194 5.32 -3.27 -0.66
N GLY A 195 5.26 -2.92 0.63
CA GLY A 195 6.12 -3.47 1.68
C GLY A 195 7.40 -2.66 1.96
N ASN A 196 7.60 -1.50 1.32
CA ASN A 196 8.75 -0.64 1.59
C ASN A 196 8.43 0.41 2.67
N GLU A 197 8.45 0.01 3.93
CA GLU A 197 8.19 0.92 5.07
C GLU A 197 9.41 1.80 5.43
N TYR A 198 10.60 1.53 4.91
CA TYR A 198 11.77 2.39 5.17
C TYR A 198 11.71 3.74 4.46
N LEU A 199 10.83 3.89 3.47
CA LEU A 199 10.61 5.16 2.77
C LEU A 199 9.65 6.12 3.49
N PHE A 200 8.78 5.64 4.39
CA PHE A 200 7.68 6.41 5.00
C PHE A 200 7.21 5.83 6.33
#